data_AF-A0A1Q9ES78-F1
#
_entry.id   AF-A0A1Q9ES78-F1
#
_cell.length_a   1.000
_cell.length_b   1.000
_cell.length_c   1.000
_cell.angle_alpha   90.00
_cell.angle_beta   90.00
_cell.angle_gamma   90.00
#
_symmetry.space_group_name_H-M   'P 1'
#
loop_
_entity.id
_entity.type
_entity.pdbx_description
1 polymer ?
#
loop_
_entity_poly.entity_id
_entity_poly.type
_entity_poly.pdbx_seq_one_letter_code
_entity_poly.pdbx_strand_id
1 'polypeptide(L)'
;MNAYLNVVYGRDSDWASGNRGIEIRDVSKAKDALVKLKTGQEEHQAQRRSSSLCPMAPGFCHHCSKDVEAEATESGDYRCLECNTSGYVECSEPNSSPGASGSGRAALPPLLRNGETMFSAFGHFLQGMAGALEQSPGARGIDGLQQSFLGAVASGVERAVQRTEGLSDADRQWVQRQGSRVTAFASGGFDLLRNTGPLRDFLEQHLGRDWHTQQSGLDPGAVDRWVDEREIPPESVLPGSGQPLGLREGEVWQCPICLTGCESSNCRSSDGASDQGRRICLLCDSDGNAWHVFHKTCAKEWLQRSATCPLCRKELTIS
;
A
#
# COMPACT_ATOMS: atom_id res chain seq x y z
N MET A 1 -63.17 4.67 22.43
CA MET A 1 -62.43 5.71 21.67
C MET A 1 -61.42 4.99 20.79
N ASN A 2 -61.63 4.96 19.48
CA ASN A 2 -60.77 4.26 18.53
C ASN A 2 -59.61 5.17 18.15
N ALA A 3 -58.38 4.77 18.45
CA ALA A 3 -57.18 5.50 18.04
C ALA A 3 -56.67 4.92 16.72
N TYR A 4 -56.65 5.74 15.67
CA TYR A 4 -56.01 5.41 14.39
C TYR A 4 -54.56 5.92 14.42
N LEU A 5 -53.60 5.00 14.33
CA LEU A 5 -52.19 5.34 14.14
C LEU A 5 -51.90 5.37 12.64
N ASN A 6 -51.76 6.56 12.06
CA ASN A 6 -51.20 6.72 10.72
C ASN A 6 -49.68 6.82 10.82
N VAL A 7 -48.97 5.77 10.42
CA VAL A 7 -47.52 5.82 10.22
C VAL A 7 -47.27 6.33 8.80
N VAL A 8 -46.87 7.60 8.69
CA VAL A 8 -46.48 8.22 7.42
C VAL A 8 -44.98 7.96 7.22
N TYR A 9 -44.63 7.06 6.31
CA TYR A 9 -43.28 7.03 5.74
C TYR A 9 -43.23 8.00 4.56
N GLY A 10 -42.24 8.91 4.59
CA GLY A 10 -41.98 9.87 3.52
C GLY A 10 -41.56 9.18 2.22
N ARG A 11 -42.17 9.70 1.14
CA ARG A 11 -42.02 9.42 -0.30
C ARG A 11 -40.63 8.97 -0.78
N ASP A 12 -40.62 7.92 -1.60
CA ASP A 12 -40.51 8.09 -3.05
C ASP A 12 -41.31 7.02 -3.83
N SER A 13 -42.07 7.54 -4.80
CA SER A 13 -42.73 7.01 -6.01
C SER A 13 -43.10 5.53 -6.22
N ASP A 14 -44.35 5.36 -6.66
CA ASP A 14 -44.92 4.30 -7.51
C ASP A 14 -45.14 2.89 -6.96
N TRP A 15 -46.21 2.69 -6.17
CA TRP A 15 -46.88 1.38 -6.06
C TRP A 15 -48.41 1.51 -6.04
N ALA A 16 -49.02 1.24 -7.20
CA ALA A 16 -50.43 0.90 -7.31
C ALA A 16 -50.60 -0.60 -7.04
N SER A 17 -50.95 -0.98 -5.80
CA SER A 17 -51.59 -2.26 -5.50
C SER A 17 -52.20 -2.24 -4.09
N GLY A 18 -53.37 -2.86 -3.96
CA GLY A 18 -54.29 -2.70 -2.84
C GLY A 18 -53.69 -2.94 -1.46
N ASN A 19 -53.68 -1.86 -0.67
CA ASN A 19 -53.40 -1.93 0.77
C ASN A 19 -54.65 -2.46 1.50
N ARG A 20 -54.60 -3.72 1.95
CA ARG A 20 -55.54 -4.23 2.96
C ARG A 20 -55.12 -3.64 4.30
N GLY A 21 -55.80 -2.59 4.75
CA GLY A 21 -55.64 -2.07 6.10
C GLY A 21 -55.97 -3.15 7.13
N ILE A 22 -54.99 -3.56 7.92
CA ILE A 22 -55.19 -4.47 9.05
C ILE A 22 -55.76 -3.64 10.20
N GLU A 23 -57.07 -3.75 10.43
CA GLU A 23 -57.74 -3.10 11.56
C GLU A 23 -57.37 -3.83 12.85
N ILE A 24 -56.43 -3.28 13.63
CA ILE A 24 -56.05 -3.82 14.94
C ILE A 24 -57.08 -3.34 15.96
N ARG A 25 -58.10 -4.17 16.23
CA ARG A 25 -59.20 -3.84 17.16
C ARG A 25 -58.82 -3.92 18.65
N ASP A 26 -57.63 -4.40 18.98
CA ASP A 26 -57.23 -4.65 20.37
C ASP A 26 -55.77 -4.27 20.58
N VAL A 27 -55.57 -3.04 21.06
CA VAL A 27 -54.25 -2.43 21.28
C VAL A 27 -53.43 -3.19 22.32
N SER A 28 -54.08 -3.85 23.29
CA SER A 28 -53.38 -4.67 24.29
C SER A 28 -52.72 -5.89 23.65
N LYS A 29 -53.41 -6.59 22.75
CA LYS A 29 -52.84 -7.75 22.05
C LYS A 29 -51.69 -7.38 21.13
N ALA A 30 -51.74 -6.19 20.52
CA ALA A 30 -50.64 -5.69 19.69
C ALA A 30 -49.40 -5.35 20.53
N LYS A 31 -49.58 -4.78 21.73
CA LYS A 31 -48.48 -4.56 22.68
C LYS A 31 -47.86 -5.88 23.13
N ASP A 32 -48.65 -6.87 23.48
CA ASP A 32 -48.15 -8.18 23.90
C ASP A 32 -47.41 -8.91 22.78
N ALA A 33 -47.86 -8.78 21.52
CA ALA A 33 -47.18 -9.32 20.36
C ALA A 33 -45.83 -8.62 20.09
N LEU A 34 -45.77 -7.29 20.25
CA LEU A 34 -44.54 -6.51 20.14
C LEU A 34 -43.52 -6.86 21.23
N VAL A 35 -43.99 -7.05 22.47
CA VAL A 35 -43.13 -7.49 23.58
C VAL A 35 -42.59 -8.89 23.31
N LYS A 36 -43.43 -9.83 22.84
CA LYS A 36 -43.00 -11.19 22.46
C LYS A 36 -42.01 -11.21 21.29
N LEU A 37 -42.18 -10.35 20.30
CA LEU A 37 -41.22 -10.21 19.20
C LEU A 37 -39.90 -9.64 19.67
N LYS A 38 -39.93 -8.69 20.60
CA LYS A 38 -38.71 -8.09 21.16
C LYS A 38 -37.94 -9.07 22.05
N THR A 39 -38.64 -9.81 22.93
CA THR A 39 -38.00 -10.85 23.76
C THR A 39 -37.51 -12.02 22.91
N GLY A 40 -38.26 -12.41 21.87
CA GLY A 40 -37.82 -13.46 20.93
C GLY A 40 -36.60 -13.05 20.10
N GLN A 41 -36.49 -11.78 19.70
CA GLN A 41 -35.27 -11.27 19.05
C GLN A 41 -34.08 -11.23 20.01
N GLU A 42 -34.28 -10.81 21.26
CA GLU A 42 -33.23 -10.78 22.28
C GLU A 42 -32.73 -12.19 22.65
N GLU A 43 -33.63 -13.18 22.76
CA GLU A 43 -33.27 -14.59 22.96
C GLU A 43 -32.53 -15.15 21.73
N HIS A 44 -32.99 -14.87 20.51
CA HIS A 44 -32.31 -15.33 19.30
C HIS A 44 -30.93 -14.66 19.08
N GLN A 45 -30.74 -13.43 19.58
CA GLN A 45 -29.43 -12.75 19.60
C GLN A 45 -28.52 -13.29 20.71
N ALA A 46 -29.05 -13.58 21.90
CA ALA A 46 -28.31 -14.19 23.01
C ALA A 46 -27.86 -15.62 22.66
N GLN A 47 -28.71 -16.38 21.96
CA GLN A 47 -28.42 -17.76 21.54
C GLN A 47 -27.40 -17.82 20.39
N ARG A 48 -27.32 -16.78 19.55
CA ARG A 48 -26.22 -16.59 18.59
C ARG A 48 -24.89 -16.21 19.26
N ARG A 49 -24.91 -15.42 20.34
CA ARG A 49 -23.71 -15.07 21.11
C ARG A 49 -23.14 -16.22 21.93
N SER A 50 -23.97 -17.20 22.32
CA SER A 50 -23.55 -18.34 23.14
C SER A 50 -22.97 -19.52 22.34
N SER A 51 -22.99 -19.48 20.99
CA SER A 51 -22.76 -20.68 20.16
C SER A 51 -21.64 -20.57 19.13
N SER A 52 -20.96 -19.42 18.98
CA SER A 52 -19.79 -19.29 18.10
C SER A 52 -18.54 -18.98 18.90
N LEU A 53 -17.95 -20.01 19.48
CA LEU A 53 -16.51 -20.00 19.71
C LEU A 53 -15.88 -19.94 18.32
N CYS A 54 -15.63 -18.73 17.80
CA CYS A 54 -14.85 -18.55 16.59
C CYS A 54 -13.51 -19.24 16.83
N PRO A 55 -13.12 -20.24 16.01
CA PRO A 55 -11.88 -20.94 16.24
C PRO A 55 -10.73 -19.94 16.09
N MET A 56 -9.99 -19.72 17.19
CA MET A 56 -8.70 -19.06 17.11
C MET A 56 -7.81 -19.92 16.23
N ALA A 57 -7.30 -19.34 15.15
CA ALA A 57 -6.44 -20.03 14.20
C ALA A 57 -5.02 -19.46 14.30
N PRO A 58 -3.98 -20.30 14.36
CA PRO A 58 -2.61 -19.83 14.19
C PRO A 58 -2.44 -19.30 12.75
N GLY A 59 -1.75 -18.17 12.61
CA GLY A 59 -1.46 -17.57 11.32
C GLY A 59 -0.24 -16.65 11.37
N PHE A 60 0.25 -16.25 10.20
CA PHE A 60 1.33 -15.26 10.12
C PHE A 60 0.74 -13.87 9.87
N CYS A 61 1.03 -12.91 10.74
CA CYS A 61 0.60 -11.52 10.55
C CYS A 61 1.66 -10.75 9.78
N HIS A 62 1.36 -10.32 8.56
CA HIS A 62 2.27 -9.49 7.75
C HIS A 62 2.52 -8.11 8.35
N HIS A 63 1.59 -7.59 9.17
CA HIS A 63 1.79 -6.30 9.85
C HIS A 63 2.79 -6.43 11.01
N CYS A 64 2.69 -7.50 11.82
CA CYS A 64 3.63 -7.75 12.92
C CYS A 64 4.91 -8.46 12.48
N SER A 65 4.94 -9.02 11.25
CA SER A 65 6.00 -9.88 10.74
C SER A 65 6.34 -11.07 11.65
N LYS A 66 5.32 -11.71 12.23
CA LYS A 66 5.48 -12.90 13.10
C LYS A 66 4.23 -13.79 13.11
N ASP A 67 4.40 -15.01 13.62
CA ASP A 67 3.30 -15.92 13.93
C ASP A 67 2.46 -15.35 15.08
N VAL A 68 1.13 -15.36 14.91
CA VAL A 68 0.16 -14.82 15.84
C VAL A 68 -1.06 -15.75 15.95
N GLU A 69 -1.83 -15.57 17.01
CA GLU A 69 -3.20 -16.06 17.04
C GLU A 69 -4.13 -15.06 16.34
N ALA A 70 -5.06 -15.59 15.54
CA ALA A 70 -5.96 -14.80 14.74
C ALA A 70 -7.41 -15.21 14.98
N GLU A 71 -8.31 -14.23 14.90
CA GLU A 71 -9.74 -14.43 15.02
C GLU A 71 -10.43 -14.14 13.69
N ALA A 72 -11.29 -15.07 13.25
CA ALA A 72 -12.10 -14.87 12.05
C ALA A 72 -13.07 -13.70 12.25
N THR A 73 -13.10 -12.76 11.31
CA THR A 73 -14.04 -11.64 11.29
C THR A 73 -15.35 -12.04 10.62
N GLU A 74 -16.39 -11.21 10.79
CA GLU A 74 -17.67 -11.39 10.07
C GLU A 74 -17.52 -11.30 8.53
N SER A 75 -16.44 -10.69 8.04
CA SER A 75 -16.12 -10.60 6.59
C SER A 75 -15.50 -11.88 6.02
N GLY A 76 -15.12 -12.84 6.86
CA GLY A 76 -14.36 -14.04 6.45
C GLY A 76 -12.85 -13.81 6.36
N ASP A 77 -12.34 -12.64 6.78
CA ASP A 77 -10.92 -12.39 6.97
C ASP A 77 -10.47 -12.83 8.37
N TYR A 78 -9.18 -12.66 8.65
CA TYR A 78 -8.60 -12.90 9.96
C TYR A 78 -8.04 -11.61 10.56
N ARG A 79 -8.31 -11.40 11.85
CA ARG A 79 -7.82 -10.30 12.68
C ARG A 79 -6.70 -10.78 13.58
N CYS A 80 -5.55 -10.12 13.51
CA CYS A 80 -4.42 -10.39 14.41
C CYS A 80 -4.77 -9.96 15.83
N LEU A 81 -4.66 -10.86 16.82
CA LEU A 81 -4.98 -10.53 18.21
C LEU A 81 -3.93 -9.64 18.89
N GLU A 82 -2.73 -9.52 18.32
CA GLU A 82 -1.67 -8.69 18.87
C GLU A 82 -1.77 -7.21 18.44
N CYS A 83 -1.97 -6.95 17.14
CA CYS A 83 -2.04 -5.59 16.59
C CYS A 83 -3.46 -5.16 16.19
N ASN A 84 -4.45 -6.05 16.33
CA ASN A 84 -5.87 -5.79 16.08
C ASN A 84 -6.22 -5.37 14.64
N THR A 85 -5.33 -5.60 13.66
CA THR A 85 -5.60 -5.36 12.23
C THR A 85 -6.15 -6.61 11.53
N SER A 86 -7.12 -6.40 10.63
CA SER A 86 -7.76 -7.45 9.82
C SER A 86 -7.26 -7.44 8.38
N GLY A 87 -7.26 -8.61 7.72
CA GLY A 87 -6.89 -8.74 6.29
C GLY A 87 -5.39 -8.86 6.02
N TYR A 88 -4.57 -8.91 7.07
CA TYR A 88 -3.11 -9.07 7.00
C TYR A 88 -2.60 -10.38 7.62
N VAL A 89 -3.51 -11.31 7.95
CA VAL A 89 -3.15 -12.58 8.56
C VAL A 89 -3.40 -13.72 7.60
N GLU A 90 -2.35 -14.47 7.30
CA GLU A 90 -2.42 -15.72 6.53
C GLU A 90 -2.54 -16.88 7.51
N CYS A 91 -3.76 -17.42 7.67
CA CYS A 91 -3.98 -18.57 8.54
C CYS A 91 -3.50 -19.86 7.89
N SER A 92 -2.79 -20.67 8.66
CA SER A 92 -2.43 -22.02 8.23
C SER A 92 -3.66 -22.89 8.36
N GLU A 93 -4.16 -23.46 7.25
CA GLU A 93 -5.29 -24.38 7.33
C GLU A 93 -4.94 -25.52 8.30
N PRO A 94 -5.82 -25.83 9.28
CA PRO A 94 -5.57 -26.91 10.22
C PRO A 94 -5.47 -28.21 9.42
N ASN A 95 -4.23 -28.70 9.35
CA ASN A 95 -3.80 -29.84 8.56
C ASN A 95 -4.85 -30.96 8.52
N SER A 96 -5.36 -31.24 7.33
CA SER A 96 -6.16 -32.43 7.06
C SER A 96 -5.24 -33.66 7.09
N SER A 97 -5.05 -34.22 8.28
CA SER A 97 -4.41 -35.50 8.62
C SER A 97 -2.86 -35.61 8.52
N PRO A 98 -2.22 -36.42 9.40
CA PRO A 98 -0.77 -36.43 9.58
C PRO A 98 -0.12 -37.57 8.78
N GLY A 99 0.78 -37.22 7.85
CA GLY A 99 1.65 -38.17 7.18
C GLY A 99 3.02 -37.54 6.92
N ALA A 100 3.99 -37.92 7.76
CA ALA A 100 5.44 -37.71 7.63
C ALA A 100 6.00 -36.28 7.83
N SER A 101 6.52 -36.10 9.05
CA SER A 101 7.58 -35.21 9.52
C SER A 101 8.50 -34.61 8.45
N GLY A 102 8.38 -33.30 8.25
CA GLY A 102 9.37 -32.43 7.64
C GLY A 102 9.10 -30.99 8.06
N SER A 103 10.08 -30.34 8.68
CA SER A 103 10.00 -28.96 9.21
C SER A 103 9.51 -27.97 8.13
N GLY A 104 8.22 -27.65 8.16
CA GLY A 104 7.54 -26.81 7.17
C GLY A 104 7.77 -25.32 7.40
N ARG A 105 8.89 -24.79 6.91
CA ARG A 105 8.90 -23.39 6.44
C ARG A 105 7.81 -23.27 5.39
N ALA A 106 6.99 -22.22 5.44
CA ALA A 106 6.02 -21.89 4.39
C ALA A 106 6.70 -22.11 3.04
N ALA A 107 6.20 -23.08 2.28
CA ALA A 107 6.84 -23.52 1.06
C ALA A 107 6.89 -22.32 0.12
N LEU A 108 8.09 -21.77 -0.10
CA LEU A 108 8.32 -20.75 -1.11
C LEU A 108 7.57 -21.16 -2.38
N PRO A 109 6.81 -20.23 -3.02
CA PRO A 109 6.05 -20.53 -4.21
C PRO A 109 6.92 -21.33 -5.18
N PRO A 110 6.41 -22.39 -5.81
CA PRO A 110 7.20 -23.28 -6.66
C PRO A 110 8.03 -22.53 -7.72
N LEU A 111 7.52 -21.39 -8.21
CA LEU A 111 8.22 -20.43 -9.06
C LEU A 111 9.64 -20.06 -8.57
N LEU A 112 9.84 -19.88 -7.27
CA LEU A 112 11.13 -19.49 -6.68
C LEU A 112 12.10 -20.66 -6.54
N ARG A 113 11.64 -21.90 -6.77
CA ARG A 113 12.49 -23.09 -6.70
C ARG A 113 13.24 -23.34 -7.99
N ASN A 114 12.76 -22.81 -9.13
CA ASN A 114 13.43 -22.90 -10.41
C ASN A 114 13.83 -21.51 -10.91
N GLY A 115 15.10 -21.15 -10.68
CA GLY A 115 15.64 -19.86 -11.10
C GLY A 115 15.50 -19.60 -12.60
N GLU A 116 15.65 -20.63 -13.46
CA GLU A 116 15.52 -20.47 -14.91
C GLU A 116 14.10 -20.10 -15.32
N THR A 117 13.10 -20.76 -14.73
CA THR A 117 11.68 -20.44 -14.95
C THR A 117 11.35 -19.01 -14.47
N MET A 118 11.88 -18.62 -13.31
CA MET A 118 11.70 -17.27 -12.77
C MET A 118 12.31 -16.20 -13.69
N PHE A 119 13.55 -16.39 -14.14
CA PHE A 119 14.22 -15.44 -15.03
C PHE A 119 13.52 -15.36 -16.40
N SER A 120 13.05 -16.48 -16.93
CA SER A 120 12.26 -16.51 -18.17
C SER A 120 10.93 -15.76 -18.01
N ALA A 121 10.20 -16.00 -16.90
CA ALA A 121 8.97 -15.27 -16.58
C ALA A 121 9.20 -13.77 -16.44
N PHE A 122 10.29 -13.37 -15.79
CA PHE A 122 10.66 -11.96 -15.67
C PHE A 122 11.03 -11.35 -17.03
N GLY A 123 11.74 -12.07 -17.89
CA GLY A 123 12.05 -11.63 -19.25
C GLY A 123 10.78 -11.42 -20.09
N HIS A 124 9.83 -12.34 -20.03
CA HIS A 124 8.54 -12.21 -20.71
C HIS A 124 7.68 -11.09 -20.14
N PHE A 125 7.74 -10.86 -18.81
CA PHE A 125 7.10 -9.72 -18.16
C PHE A 125 7.61 -8.40 -18.72
N LEU A 126 8.94 -8.19 -18.71
CA LEU A 126 9.55 -6.97 -19.22
C LEU A 126 9.26 -6.75 -20.71
N GLN A 127 9.31 -7.81 -21.52
CA GLN A 127 8.99 -7.72 -22.95
C GLN A 127 7.52 -7.35 -23.19
N GLY A 128 6.59 -7.86 -22.37
CA GLY A 128 5.18 -7.51 -22.45
C GLY A 128 4.94 -6.05 -22.09
N MET A 129 5.58 -5.59 -21.01
CA MET A 129 5.48 -4.21 -20.55
C MET A 129 6.09 -3.21 -21.54
N ALA A 130 7.30 -3.49 -22.06
CA ALA A 130 7.94 -2.63 -23.07
C ALA A 130 7.09 -2.52 -24.34
N GLY A 131 6.58 -3.63 -24.87
CA GLY A 131 5.74 -3.62 -26.07
C GLY A 131 4.43 -2.85 -25.87
N ALA A 132 3.84 -2.90 -24.68
CA ALA A 132 2.63 -2.13 -24.35
C ALA A 132 2.92 -0.63 -24.20
N LEU A 133 4.07 -0.25 -23.65
CA LEU A 133 4.49 1.16 -23.56
C LEU A 133 4.76 1.75 -24.96
N GLU A 134 5.42 1.01 -25.85
CA GLU A 134 5.66 1.42 -27.24
C GLU A 134 4.37 1.62 -28.04
N GLN A 135 3.35 0.80 -27.75
CA GLN A 135 2.04 0.88 -28.41
C GLN A 135 1.15 2.00 -27.87
N SER A 136 1.52 2.65 -26.76
CA SER A 136 0.73 3.73 -26.18
C SER A 136 1.13 5.07 -26.81
N PRO A 137 0.38 5.60 -27.80
CA PRO A 137 0.82 6.76 -28.54
C PRO A 137 0.50 8.02 -27.73
N GLY A 138 1.53 8.67 -27.21
CA GLY A 138 1.45 10.06 -26.77
C GLY A 138 0.52 10.33 -25.60
N ALA A 139 0.65 9.57 -24.51
CA ALA A 139 0.08 9.94 -23.22
C ALA A 139 0.56 11.36 -22.83
N ARG A 140 -0.29 12.37 -23.06
CA ARG A 140 -0.05 13.74 -22.64
C ARG A 140 -0.69 13.94 -21.28
N GLY A 141 0.13 14.25 -20.28
CA GLY A 141 -0.30 14.45 -18.91
C GLY A 141 -0.12 13.21 -18.02
N ILE A 142 -0.22 13.43 -16.71
CA ILE A 142 0.07 12.44 -15.67
C ILE A 142 -0.91 11.27 -15.72
N ASP A 143 -2.21 11.55 -15.91
CA ASP A 143 -3.25 10.51 -15.97
C ASP A 143 -3.05 9.55 -17.15
N GLY A 144 -2.63 10.10 -18.30
CA GLY A 144 -2.31 9.31 -19.48
C GLY A 144 -1.12 8.39 -19.21
N LEU A 145 -0.05 8.92 -18.60
CA LEU A 145 1.14 8.13 -18.27
C LEU A 145 0.79 7.00 -17.29
N GLN A 146 -0.05 7.27 -16.30
CA GLN A 146 -0.52 6.27 -15.34
C GLN A 146 -1.29 5.15 -16.03
N GLN A 147 -2.25 5.49 -16.90
CA GLN A 147 -3.02 4.47 -17.65
C GLN A 147 -2.12 3.64 -18.57
N SER A 148 -1.17 4.27 -19.26
CA SER A 148 -0.19 3.57 -20.10
C SER A 148 0.67 2.61 -19.28
N PHE A 149 1.14 3.04 -18.10
CA PHE A 149 1.94 2.20 -17.21
C PHE A 149 1.14 1.02 -16.66
N LEU A 150 -0.10 1.25 -16.20
CA LEU A 150 -0.99 0.20 -15.70
C LEU A 150 -1.30 -0.85 -16.77
N GLY A 151 -1.60 -0.40 -17.99
CA GLY A 151 -1.78 -1.28 -19.13
C GLY A 151 -0.53 -2.09 -19.42
N ALA A 152 0.65 -1.45 -19.33
CA ALA A 152 1.91 -2.13 -19.55
C ALA A 152 2.23 -3.20 -18.49
N VAL A 153 2.00 -2.92 -17.21
CA VAL A 153 2.18 -3.92 -16.14
C VAL A 153 1.24 -5.10 -16.36
N ALA A 154 -0.04 -4.84 -16.67
CA ALA A 154 -1.01 -5.90 -16.95
C ALA A 154 -0.59 -6.78 -18.14
N SER A 155 -0.16 -6.16 -19.25
CA SER A 155 0.36 -6.88 -20.42
C SER A 155 1.64 -7.66 -20.09
N GLY A 156 2.51 -7.12 -19.24
CA GLY A 156 3.68 -7.83 -18.73
C GLY A 156 3.29 -9.10 -17.98
N VAL A 157 2.40 -9.00 -17.00
CA VAL A 157 1.92 -10.14 -16.20
C VAL A 157 1.29 -11.21 -17.08
N GLU A 158 0.40 -10.80 -17.99
CA GLU A 158 -0.26 -11.71 -18.91
C GLU A 158 0.75 -12.47 -19.78
N ARG A 159 1.74 -11.77 -20.33
CA ARG A 159 2.76 -12.37 -21.18
C ARG A 159 3.69 -13.30 -20.41
N ALA A 160 4.06 -12.95 -19.18
CA ALA A 160 4.84 -13.81 -18.29
C ALA A 160 4.10 -15.11 -18.00
N VAL A 161 2.80 -15.04 -17.72
CA VAL A 161 1.97 -16.22 -17.51
C VAL A 161 1.88 -17.05 -18.78
N GLN A 162 1.56 -16.46 -19.93
CA GLN A 162 1.29 -17.21 -21.16
C GLN A 162 2.54 -17.83 -21.80
N ARG A 163 3.69 -17.15 -21.75
CA ARG A 163 4.87 -17.56 -22.54
C ARG A 163 5.92 -18.34 -21.77
N THR A 164 5.87 -18.35 -20.45
CA THR A 164 6.87 -19.08 -19.66
C THR A 164 6.53 -20.56 -19.64
N GLU A 165 7.38 -21.35 -20.30
CA GLU A 165 7.35 -22.80 -20.23
C GLU A 165 7.74 -23.28 -18.82
N GLY A 166 7.11 -24.36 -18.36
CA GLY A 166 7.37 -24.94 -17.04
C GLY A 166 6.65 -24.30 -15.86
N LEU A 167 5.87 -23.23 -16.05
CA LEU A 167 4.97 -22.73 -15.00
C LEU A 167 3.85 -23.71 -14.71
N SER A 168 3.73 -24.12 -13.44
CA SER A 168 2.56 -24.86 -12.95
C SER A 168 1.33 -23.96 -12.89
N ASP A 169 0.13 -24.55 -12.83
CA ASP A 169 -1.11 -23.79 -12.68
C ASP A 169 -1.13 -22.94 -11.39
N ALA A 170 -0.53 -23.47 -10.32
CA ALA A 170 -0.38 -22.73 -9.06
C ALA A 170 0.50 -21.49 -9.22
N ASP A 171 1.61 -21.60 -9.97
CA ASP A 171 2.50 -20.46 -10.24
C ASP A 171 1.80 -19.41 -11.11
N ARG A 172 1.05 -19.84 -12.14
CA ARG A 172 0.27 -18.95 -13.01
C ARG A 172 -0.73 -18.15 -12.19
N GLN A 173 -1.50 -18.81 -11.34
CA GLN A 173 -2.45 -18.15 -10.46
C GLN A 173 -1.77 -17.22 -9.46
N TRP A 174 -0.61 -17.61 -8.90
CA TRP A 174 0.15 -16.76 -8.01
C TRP A 174 0.63 -15.48 -8.71
N VAL A 175 1.24 -15.60 -9.91
CA VAL A 175 1.70 -14.45 -10.71
C VAL A 175 0.52 -13.53 -11.06
N GLN A 176 -0.63 -14.10 -11.46
CA GLN A 176 -1.84 -13.32 -11.74
C GLN A 176 -2.33 -12.57 -10.49
N ARG A 177 -2.40 -13.23 -9.33
CA ARG A 177 -2.79 -12.57 -8.06
C ARG A 177 -1.84 -11.44 -7.71
N GLN A 178 -0.53 -11.64 -7.83
CA GLN A 178 0.45 -10.57 -7.57
C GLN A 178 0.30 -9.42 -8.58
N GLY A 179 0.11 -9.74 -9.86
CA GLY A 179 -0.15 -8.74 -10.90
C GLY A 179 -1.39 -7.91 -10.60
N SER A 180 -2.50 -8.53 -10.22
CA SER A 180 -3.73 -7.83 -9.82
C SER A 180 -3.52 -6.93 -8.61
N ARG A 181 -2.70 -7.35 -7.62
CA ARG A 181 -2.37 -6.51 -6.46
C ARG A 181 -1.55 -5.28 -6.85
N VAL A 182 -0.54 -5.45 -7.71
CA VAL A 182 0.28 -4.34 -8.23
C VAL A 182 -0.57 -3.38 -9.06
N THR A 183 -1.44 -3.89 -9.93
CA THR A 183 -2.34 -3.06 -10.75
C THR A 183 -3.38 -2.34 -9.89
N ALA A 184 -3.98 -3.01 -8.90
CA ALA A 184 -4.92 -2.38 -7.97
C ALA A 184 -4.24 -1.29 -7.15
N PHE A 185 -3.03 -1.56 -6.66
CA PHE A 185 -2.20 -0.58 -5.97
C PHE A 185 -1.89 0.63 -6.85
N ALA A 186 -1.40 0.43 -8.08
CA ALA A 186 -1.06 1.53 -8.97
C ALA A 186 -2.30 2.28 -9.52
N SER A 187 -3.47 1.63 -9.57
CA SER A 187 -4.75 2.25 -9.94
C SER A 187 -5.29 3.16 -8.84
N GLY A 188 -5.19 2.73 -7.58
CA GLY A 188 -5.60 3.54 -6.42
C GLY A 188 -4.52 4.54 -5.96
N GLY A 189 -3.31 4.46 -6.52
CA GLY A 189 -2.11 4.82 -5.78
C GLY A 189 -1.22 5.90 -6.36
N PHE A 190 -1.52 6.59 -7.46
CA PHE A 190 -0.64 7.70 -7.87
C PHE A 190 -0.66 8.87 -6.87
N ASP A 191 -1.79 9.10 -6.19
CA ASP A 191 -1.88 10.04 -5.06
C ASP A 191 -1.29 9.49 -3.74
N LEU A 192 -1.22 8.15 -3.58
CA LEU A 192 -0.57 7.48 -2.43
C LEU A 192 0.93 7.28 -2.63
N LEU A 193 1.42 7.15 -3.86
CA LEU A 193 2.83 7.19 -4.25
C LEU A 193 3.40 8.60 -4.03
N ARG A 194 2.54 9.62 -3.95
CA ARG A 194 2.89 10.99 -3.56
C ARG A 194 2.93 11.19 -2.03
N ASN A 195 2.32 10.30 -1.25
CA ASN A 195 2.23 10.33 0.22
C ASN A 195 2.60 8.95 0.82
N THR A 196 3.83 8.51 0.58
CA THR A 196 4.28 7.10 0.52
C THR A 196 4.18 6.28 1.82
N GLY A 197 3.32 5.26 1.79
CA GLY A 197 3.40 4.05 2.64
C GLY A 197 3.88 2.80 1.87
N PRO A 198 3.37 2.49 0.66
CA PRO A 198 3.67 1.17 0.05
C PRO A 198 4.98 1.06 -0.77
N LEU A 199 5.53 2.15 -1.31
CA LEU A 199 6.92 2.14 -1.82
C LEU A 199 7.90 1.94 -0.66
N ARG A 200 7.57 2.51 0.52
CA ARG A 200 8.28 2.26 1.77
C ARG A 200 8.19 0.78 2.16
N ASP A 201 7.00 0.18 2.13
CA ASP A 201 6.84 -1.26 2.44
C ASP A 201 7.60 -2.17 1.45
N PHE A 202 7.68 -1.78 0.16
CA PHE A 202 8.48 -2.49 -0.84
C PHE A 202 9.99 -2.39 -0.55
N LEU A 203 10.47 -1.20 -0.17
CA LEU A 203 11.86 -0.97 0.23
C LEU A 203 12.19 -1.73 1.52
N GLU A 204 11.29 -1.77 2.51
CA GLU A 204 11.43 -2.55 3.74
C GLU A 204 11.54 -4.07 3.45
N GLN A 205 10.73 -4.58 2.52
CA GLN A 205 10.79 -6.00 2.13
C GLN A 205 12.08 -6.38 1.39
N HIS A 206 12.66 -5.48 0.60
CA HIS A 206 13.78 -5.82 -0.28
C HIS A 206 15.14 -5.35 0.25
N LEU A 207 15.18 -4.38 1.17
CA LEU A 207 16.41 -3.90 1.81
C LEU A 207 16.70 -4.60 3.15
N GLY A 208 15.72 -5.30 3.72
CA GLY A 208 15.87 -6.11 4.93
C GLY A 208 15.92 -5.27 6.20
N ARG A 209 14.91 -5.48 7.06
CA ARG A 209 14.58 -4.77 8.32
C ARG A 209 13.64 -3.58 8.13
N ASP A 210 12.92 -3.29 9.21
CA ASP A 210 12.09 -2.10 9.38
C ASP A 210 12.97 -0.85 9.19
N TRP A 211 12.78 -0.17 8.05
CA TRP A 211 13.53 1.02 7.66
C TRP A 211 13.49 2.10 8.74
N HIS A 212 12.45 2.14 9.56
CA HIS A 212 12.34 3.07 10.67
C HIS A 212 13.34 2.80 11.81
N THR A 213 13.80 1.56 11.96
CA THR A 213 14.75 1.15 13.00
C THR A 213 16.21 1.18 12.54
N GLN A 214 16.46 1.37 11.24
CA GLN A 214 17.80 1.39 10.70
C GLN A 214 18.50 2.71 11.06
N GLN A 215 19.70 2.61 11.60
CA GLN A 215 20.58 3.74 11.86
C GLN A 215 21.86 3.56 11.06
N SER A 216 22.33 4.64 10.43
CA SER A 216 23.59 4.63 9.67
C SER A 216 24.83 4.52 10.56
N GLY A 217 24.68 4.79 11.85
CA GLY A 217 25.79 4.95 12.79
C GLY A 217 26.51 6.30 12.65
N LEU A 218 26.07 7.18 11.75
CA LEU A 218 26.59 8.53 11.59
C LEU A 218 26.08 9.44 12.70
N ASP A 219 26.94 10.33 13.21
CA ASP A 219 26.54 11.35 14.16
C ASP A 219 25.52 12.32 13.51
N PRO A 220 24.30 12.49 14.07
CA PRO A 220 23.29 13.36 13.47
C PRO A 220 23.75 14.80 13.28
N GLY A 221 24.56 15.34 14.20
CA GLY A 221 25.12 16.69 14.10
C GLY A 221 26.18 16.81 13.00
N ALA A 222 26.96 15.77 12.75
CA ALA A 222 27.86 15.68 11.61
C ALA A 222 27.08 15.59 10.28
N VAL A 223 26.02 14.79 10.21
CA VAL A 223 25.12 14.73 9.04
C VAL A 223 24.53 16.09 8.75
N ASP A 224 24.00 16.78 9.76
CA ASP A 224 23.43 18.10 9.62
C ASP A 224 24.43 19.09 9.03
N ARG A 225 25.61 19.21 9.63
CA ARG A 225 26.67 20.11 9.13
C ARG A 225 27.12 19.76 7.72
N TRP A 226 27.35 18.49 7.44
CA TRP A 226 27.83 18.02 6.13
C TRP A 226 26.81 18.28 5.01
N VAL A 227 25.51 18.13 5.30
CA VAL A 227 24.45 18.44 4.34
C VAL A 227 24.30 19.96 4.17
N ASP A 228 24.40 20.73 5.26
CA ASP A 228 24.35 22.18 5.25
C ASP A 228 25.52 22.80 4.44
N GLU A 229 26.72 22.24 4.53
CA GLU A 229 27.89 22.65 3.76
C GLU A 229 27.77 22.37 2.26
N ARG A 230 26.93 21.41 1.86
CA ARG A 230 26.66 21.05 0.45
C ARG A 230 25.35 21.62 -0.08
N GLU A 231 24.79 22.62 0.60
CA GLU A 231 23.65 23.36 0.11
C GLU A 231 24.01 24.07 -1.21
N ILE A 232 23.13 23.96 -2.21
CA ILE A 232 23.32 24.69 -3.47
C ILE A 232 23.09 26.18 -3.18
N PRO A 233 24.05 27.07 -3.51
CA PRO A 233 23.88 28.50 -3.29
C PRO A 233 22.61 29.01 -3.99
N PRO A 234 21.83 29.93 -3.40
CA PRO A 234 20.58 30.43 -3.99
C PRO A 234 20.73 30.99 -5.41
N GLU A 235 21.90 31.54 -5.75
CA GLU A 235 22.23 32.03 -7.09
C GLU A 235 22.38 30.90 -8.14
N SER A 236 22.61 29.67 -7.68
CA SER A 236 22.68 28.47 -8.52
C SER A 236 21.31 27.79 -8.71
N VAL A 237 20.25 28.50 -8.31
CA VAL A 237 18.86 28.09 -8.40
C VAL A 237 18.08 29.14 -9.18
N LEU A 238 17.22 28.71 -10.10
CA LEU A 238 16.43 29.64 -10.92
C LEU A 238 15.48 30.48 -10.04
N PRO A 239 15.52 31.83 -10.14
CA PRO A 239 14.65 32.70 -9.36
C PRO A 239 13.18 32.40 -9.65
N GLY A 240 12.38 32.23 -8.59
CA GLY A 240 10.94 32.01 -8.68
C GLY A 240 10.50 30.54 -8.78
N SER A 241 11.31 29.65 -9.40
CA SER A 241 10.96 28.22 -9.51
C SER A 241 11.66 27.34 -8.47
N GLY A 242 12.76 27.81 -7.88
CA GLY A 242 13.53 27.01 -6.92
C GLY A 242 14.25 25.82 -7.57
N GLN A 243 14.31 25.75 -8.90
CA GLN A 243 14.93 24.62 -9.61
C GLN A 243 16.45 24.76 -9.73
N PRO A 244 17.22 23.67 -9.62
CA PRO A 244 18.65 23.69 -9.88
C PRO A 244 18.96 24.11 -11.33
N LEU A 245 20.03 24.90 -11.51
CA LEU A 245 20.52 25.26 -12.85
C LEU A 245 20.91 24.02 -13.67
N GLY A 246 20.62 24.03 -14.97
CA GLY A 246 21.02 22.98 -15.93
C GLY A 246 19.90 22.05 -16.39
N LEU A 247 18.69 22.20 -15.86
CA LEU A 247 17.49 21.56 -16.41
C LEU A 247 17.13 22.16 -17.78
N ARG A 248 16.58 21.35 -18.68
CA ARG A 248 16.06 21.85 -19.96
C ARG A 248 14.78 22.67 -19.71
N GLU A 249 14.50 23.62 -20.60
CA GLU A 249 13.27 24.40 -20.54
C GLU A 249 12.05 23.47 -20.53
N GLY A 250 11.21 23.59 -19.49
CA GLY A 250 10.03 22.74 -19.30
C GLY A 250 10.25 21.47 -18.46
N GLU A 251 11.48 21.16 -18.05
CA GLU A 251 11.72 20.05 -17.11
C GLU A 251 11.44 20.49 -15.67
N VAL A 252 10.76 19.61 -14.91
CA VAL A 252 10.53 19.81 -13.48
C VAL A 252 11.44 18.87 -12.70
N TRP A 253 12.40 19.44 -11.97
CA TRP A 253 13.18 18.63 -11.04
C TRP A 253 12.30 18.13 -9.90
N GLN A 254 12.50 16.87 -9.54
CA GLN A 254 11.84 16.22 -8.42
C GLN A 254 12.91 15.56 -7.55
N CYS A 255 12.79 15.73 -6.23
CA CYS A 255 13.65 15.04 -5.30
C CYS A 255 13.42 13.53 -5.38
N PRO A 256 14.45 12.71 -5.65
CA PRO A 256 14.26 11.25 -5.80
C PRO A 256 13.79 10.53 -4.54
N ILE A 257 13.88 11.16 -3.36
CA ILE A 257 13.47 10.56 -2.08
C ILE A 257 11.98 10.75 -1.84
N CYS A 258 11.47 11.98 -1.99
CA CYS A 258 10.06 12.30 -1.70
C CYS A 258 9.21 12.50 -2.96
N LEU A 259 9.81 12.46 -4.15
CA LEU A 259 9.16 12.63 -5.46
C LEU A 259 8.41 13.97 -5.62
N THR A 260 8.81 14.98 -4.83
CA THR A 260 8.25 16.33 -4.90
C THR A 260 9.29 17.30 -5.47
N GLY A 261 8.84 18.30 -6.24
CA GLY A 261 9.68 19.41 -6.68
C GLY A 261 9.78 20.51 -5.61
N CYS A 262 10.66 21.49 -5.83
CA CYS A 262 10.93 22.58 -4.88
C CYS A 262 9.70 23.46 -4.55
N GLU A 263 8.73 23.53 -5.47
CA GLU A 263 7.55 24.41 -5.33
C GLU A 263 6.43 23.79 -4.49
N SER A 264 6.56 22.52 -4.11
CA SER A 264 5.49 21.78 -3.44
C SER A 264 5.22 22.40 -2.07
N SER A 265 4.07 23.06 -1.90
CA SER A 265 3.62 23.65 -0.63
C SER A 265 3.45 22.64 0.52
N ASN A 266 3.57 21.34 0.24
CA ASN A 266 3.37 20.25 1.18
C ASN A 266 4.61 19.92 2.03
N CYS A 267 5.81 20.42 1.71
CA CYS A 267 6.98 20.34 2.60
C CYS A 267 7.04 21.50 3.61
N ARG A 268 5.87 21.94 4.10
CA ARG A 268 5.79 22.85 5.25
C ARG A 268 6.11 22.04 6.50
N SER A 269 7.27 22.29 7.08
CA SER A 269 7.52 21.99 8.49
C SER A 269 6.36 22.57 9.31
N SER A 270 5.75 21.74 10.17
CA SER A 270 4.62 22.10 11.04
C SER A 270 4.90 23.30 11.95
N ASP A 271 6.16 23.64 12.11
CA ASP A 271 6.63 24.49 13.20
C ASP A 271 6.68 25.97 12.83
N GLY A 272 6.19 26.37 11.65
CA GLY A 272 6.24 27.76 11.18
C GLY A 272 7.66 28.32 11.05
N ALA A 273 8.68 27.47 11.24
CA ALA A 273 10.08 27.81 11.09
C ALA A 273 10.36 28.02 9.61
N SER A 274 10.94 29.19 9.33
CA SER A 274 11.41 29.75 8.06
C SER A 274 11.69 28.75 6.93
N ASP A 275 11.48 29.22 5.70
CA ASP A 275 11.72 28.70 4.33
C ASP A 275 12.98 27.82 4.06
N GLN A 276 13.77 27.50 5.08
CA GLN A 276 14.97 26.66 5.04
C GLN A 276 14.68 25.20 4.62
N GLY A 277 13.46 24.68 4.82
CA GLY A 277 13.06 23.32 4.43
C GLY A 277 13.03 23.06 2.92
N ARG A 278 13.03 24.13 2.10
CA ARG A 278 13.02 24.05 0.62
C ARG A 278 14.40 24.05 -0.02
N ARG A 279 15.45 24.14 0.79
CA ARG A 279 16.81 24.17 0.28
C ARG A 279 17.16 22.82 -0.31
N ILE A 280 17.83 22.85 -1.46
CA ILE A 280 18.36 21.66 -2.13
C ILE A 280 19.85 21.54 -1.82
N CYS A 281 20.31 20.31 -1.64
CA CYS A 281 21.70 19.99 -1.39
C CYS A 281 22.20 18.98 -2.42
N LEU A 282 23.52 18.91 -2.58
CA LEU A 282 24.18 17.93 -3.42
C LEU A 282 24.72 16.79 -2.58
N LEU A 283 24.44 15.55 -2.98
CA LEU A 283 25.17 14.38 -2.51
C LEU A 283 26.16 13.93 -3.58
N CYS A 284 27.30 13.41 -3.09
CA CYS A 284 28.45 12.83 -3.80
C CYS A 284 29.47 13.85 -4.35
N ASP A 285 30.68 13.85 -3.78
CA ASP A 285 31.87 13.44 -4.56
C ASP A 285 33.04 13.03 -3.64
N SER A 286 33.75 12.00 -4.07
CA SER A 286 35.21 11.97 -3.99
C SER A 286 35.89 11.08 -5.07
N ASP A 287 35.20 10.66 -6.14
CA ASP A 287 35.78 10.09 -7.38
C ASP A 287 34.66 9.59 -8.32
N GLY A 288 33.97 10.45 -9.07
CA GLY A 288 33.23 9.97 -10.26
C GLY A 288 31.90 10.64 -10.64
N ASN A 289 31.98 11.94 -10.91
CA ASN A 289 31.28 12.68 -11.99
C ASN A 289 29.77 12.95 -11.94
N ALA A 290 29.01 12.56 -10.91
CA ALA A 290 27.61 12.97 -10.81
C ALA A 290 27.25 13.49 -9.42
N TRP A 291 27.02 14.80 -9.34
CA TRP A 291 26.34 15.42 -8.20
C TRP A 291 24.86 15.07 -8.27
N HIS A 292 24.32 14.52 -7.18
CA HIS A 292 22.91 14.16 -7.09
C HIS A 292 22.17 15.18 -6.20
N VAL A 293 21.12 15.79 -6.73
CA VAL A 293 20.37 16.86 -6.06
C VAL A 293 19.22 16.27 -5.23
N PHE A 294 19.07 16.72 -3.98
CA PHE A 294 17.98 16.33 -3.08
C PHE A 294 17.48 17.52 -2.27
N HIS A 295 16.27 17.40 -1.70
CA HIS A 295 15.90 18.30 -0.59
C HIS A 295 16.80 18.04 0.61
N LYS A 296 17.20 19.12 1.29
CA LYS A 296 18.06 19.11 2.48
C LYS A 296 17.51 18.20 3.58
N THR A 297 16.22 18.31 3.86
CA THR A 297 15.51 17.49 4.87
C THR A 297 15.49 16.02 4.48
N CYS A 298 15.14 15.71 3.23
CA CYS A 298 15.14 14.34 2.72
C CYS A 298 16.53 13.70 2.78
N ALA A 299 17.58 14.44 2.41
CA ALA A 299 18.95 13.94 2.48
C ALA A 299 19.39 13.65 3.93
N LYS A 300 19.07 14.54 4.88
CA LYS A 300 19.36 14.36 6.31
C LYS A 300 18.67 13.11 6.86
N GLU A 301 17.37 13.00 6.65
CA GLU A 301 16.59 11.84 7.10
C GLU A 301 17.08 10.52 6.49
N TRP A 302 17.53 10.54 5.24
CA TRP A 302 18.14 9.38 4.61
C TRP A 302 19.48 9.04 5.25
N LEU A 303 20.36 10.04 5.43
CA LEU A 303 21.72 9.83 5.94
C LEU A 303 21.78 9.41 7.40
N GLN A 304 20.76 9.74 8.20
CA GLN A 304 20.60 9.21 9.56
C GLN A 304 20.34 7.69 9.58
N ARG A 305 19.84 7.13 8.47
CA ARG A 305 19.47 5.71 8.35
C ARG A 305 20.45 4.91 7.48
N SER A 306 21.01 5.53 6.45
CA SER A 306 21.96 4.91 5.53
C SER A 306 23.10 5.88 5.17
N ALA A 307 24.35 5.44 5.33
CA ALA A 307 25.54 6.21 4.95
C ALA A 307 25.83 6.17 3.43
N THR A 308 24.84 5.86 2.58
CA THR A 308 25.01 5.73 1.12
C THR A 308 24.13 6.70 0.35
N CYS A 309 24.55 7.12 -0.84
CA CYS A 309 23.71 7.93 -1.72
C CYS A 309 22.47 7.14 -2.21
N PRO A 310 21.25 7.71 -2.18
CA PRO A 310 20.04 7.04 -2.66
C PRO A 310 20.09 6.62 -4.14
N LEU A 311 20.82 7.36 -4.99
CA LEU A 311 20.86 7.14 -6.43
C LEU A 311 22.01 6.21 -6.84
N CYS A 312 23.25 6.55 -6.50
CA CYS A 312 24.42 5.75 -6.93
C CYS A 312 24.87 4.71 -5.89
N ARG A 313 24.27 4.69 -4.70
CA ARG A 313 24.63 3.78 -3.58
C ARG A 313 26.08 3.84 -3.11
N LYS A 314 26.87 4.81 -3.59
CA LYS A 314 28.22 5.07 -3.09
C LYS A 314 28.15 5.45 -1.62
N GLU A 315 29.05 4.87 -0.82
CA GLU A 315 29.21 5.23 0.58
C GLU A 315 29.72 6.66 0.69
N LEU A 316 29.12 7.43 1.59
CA LEU A 316 29.42 8.83 1.82
C LEU A 316 30.29 8.92 3.06
N THR A 317 31.51 9.41 2.88
CA THR A 317 32.40 9.70 4.01
C THR A 317 32.00 11.05 4.61
N ILE A 318 31.37 11.00 5.78
CA ILE A 318 31.02 12.18 6.58
C ILE A 318 32.05 12.25 7.71
N SER A 319 32.98 13.20 7.60
CA SER A 319 34.07 13.46 8.55
C SER A 319 33.79 14.68 9.40
#